data_AF-A0A9X1QDL8-F1
#
_entry.id   AF-A0A9X1QDL8-F1
#
_cell.length_a   1.000
_cell.length_b   1.000
_cell.length_c   1.000
_cell.angle_alpha   90.00
_cell.angle_beta   90.00
_cell.angle_gamma   90.00
#
_symmetry.space_group_name_H-M   'P 1'
#
loop_
_entity.id
_entity.type
_entity.pdbx_description
1 polymer ?
#
loop_
_entity_poly.entity_id
_entity_poly.type
_entity_poly.pdbx_seq_one_letter_code
_entity_poly.pdbx_strand_id
1 'polypeptide(L)'
;MANPVLDIPFDEPDGSMIAYDYGPGGHHASIEAGRFVPGKFGNCVYFPAEGKAEIIGPIIDFSQDFSFTVWAKAEPQAKGPNRTWAVFKFPGKTNFVEIELFTRLQYWQNLAVTQAGDKVTVYVDGLQKGTFTRSGNMTGFAIINDAPHKTVGYCSLDGAKSYEQALTQEDINDHIQHTLEPVQFHINNINFQSLGIIVEHLDGILQMPDRKDPLTVDWEDYHGEVVDLMKPVFGVREIELRCWMKAASQDELVSKWLQLRQIFESPGTQRLQIDAGTKPLLFDVYHKERLEPSNKWRNVGPYFARFTLKLREPEPVKRVLKVSGSSVSITLTSRKLLSISWGDGQRTMNVYGNGVTVSHSYGGSVDRYVVISGNIEDITGFSTDAVIVWNKI
;
A
#
# COMPACT_ATOMS: atom_id res chain seq x y z
N MET A 1 -14.42 -6.56 8.47
CA MET A 1 -14.74 -5.92 7.20
C MET A 1 -15.75 -6.76 6.48
N ALA A 2 -16.75 -6.12 5.87
CA ALA A 2 -17.74 -6.81 5.04
C ALA A 2 -17.09 -7.26 3.74
N ASN A 3 -17.37 -8.49 3.31
CA ASN A 3 -16.88 -8.99 2.04
C ASN A 3 -17.77 -8.47 0.91
N PRO A 4 -17.21 -7.92 -0.18
CA PRO A 4 -17.98 -7.54 -1.34
C PRO A 4 -18.55 -8.77 -2.04
N VAL A 5 -19.75 -8.64 -2.61
CA VAL A 5 -20.37 -9.66 -3.47
C VAL A 5 -19.93 -9.49 -4.93
N LEU A 6 -19.72 -8.23 -5.34
CA LEU A 6 -19.05 -7.84 -6.58
C LEU A 6 -17.78 -7.08 -6.22
N ASP A 7 -16.63 -7.46 -6.78
CA ASP A 7 -15.38 -6.71 -6.70
C ASP A 7 -14.72 -6.68 -8.10
N ILE A 8 -14.92 -5.57 -8.82
CA ILE A 8 -14.29 -5.35 -10.13
C ILE A 8 -13.19 -4.30 -9.95
N PRO A 9 -11.92 -4.72 -9.87
CA PRO A 9 -10.80 -3.80 -9.73
C PRO A 9 -10.51 -3.00 -11.00
N PHE A 10 -10.84 -3.53 -12.18
CA PHE A 10 -10.43 -2.99 -13.49
C PHE A 10 -8.91 -2.97 -13.72
N ASP A 11 -8.21 -3.99 -13.23
CA ASP A 11 -6.74 -4.08 -13.29
C ASP A 11 -6.21 -4.89 -14.51
N GLU A 12 -7.08 -5.26 -15.44
CA GLU A 12 -6.71 -6.06 -16.61
C GLU A 12 -5.74 -5.34 -17.55
N PRO A 13 -4.92 -6.09 -18.32
CA PRO A 13 -4.02 -5.48 -19.30
C PRO A 13 -4.78 -4.84 -20.47
N ASP A 14 -4.14 -3.85 -21.10
CA ASP A 14 -4.67 -3.22 -22.32
C ASP A 14 -4.96 -4.26 -23.42
N GLY A 15 -6.08 -4.08 -24.11
CA GLY A 15 -6.64 -5.04 -25.07
C GLY A 15 -7.56 -6.11 -24.48
N SER A 16 -7.71 -6.21 -23.15
CA SER A 16 -8.75 -7.06 -22.56
C SER A 16 -10.16 -6.54 -22.89
N MET A 17 -11.07 -7.46 -23.18
CA MET A 17 -12.49 -7.18 -23.43
C MET A 17 -13.38 -7.56 -22.23
N ILE A 18 -12.77 -8.01 -21.13
CA ILE A 18 -13.45 -8.48 -19.93
C ILE A 18 -12.78 -7.82 -18.73
N ALA A 19 -13.58 -7.27 -17.82
CA ALA A 19 -13.13 -6.95 -16.46
C ALA A 19 -13.63 -8.05 -15.53
N TYR A 20 -12.70 -8.73 -14.85
CA TYR A 20 -13.02 -9.86 -14.00
C TYR A 20 -13.58 -9.39 -12.65
N ASP A 21 -14.48 -10.21 -12.12
CA ASP A 21 -15.00 -10.07 -10.77
C ASP A 21 -14.18 -10.97 -9.87
N TYR A 22 -13.56 -10.37 -8.86
CA TYR A 22 -12.70 -11.01 -7.86
C TYR A 22 -13.51 -11.36 -6.61
N GLY A 23 -14.78 -10.94 -6.55
CA GLY A 23 -15.74 -11.34 -5.54
C GLY A 23 -16.23 -12.77 -5.73
N PRO A 24 -16.97 -13.30 -4.74
CA PRO A 24 -17.52 -14.65 -4.78
C PRO A 24 -18.61 -14.84 -5.84
N GLY A 25 -19.17 -13.76 -6.40
CA GLY A 25 -20.25 -13.79 -7.39
C GLY A 25 -19.82 -14.21 -8.79
N GLY A 26 -18.56 -13.97 -9.18
CA GLY A 26 -18.05 -14.30 -10.51
C GLY A 26 -18.76 -13.54 -11.64
N HIS A 27 -19.29 -12.35 -11.35
CA HIS A 27 -20.07 -11.53 -12.26
C HIS A 27 -19.16 -10.62 -13.12
N HIS A 28 -18.48 -11.22 -14.08
CA HIS A 28 -17.56 -10.50 -14.97
C HIS A 28 -18.28 -9.45 -15.83
N ALA A 29 -17.63 -8.31 -16.06
CA ALA A 29 -18.15 -7.26 -16.92
C ALA A 29 -17.57 -7.37 -18.34
N SER A 30 -18.44 -7.32 -19.35
CA SER A 30 -18.03 -7.16 -20.74
C SER A 30 -17.69 -5.70 -21.03
N ILE A 31 -16.50 -5.45 -21.56
CA ILE A 31 -16.05 -4.10 -21.92
C ILE A 31 -16.32 -3.85 -23.40
N GLU A 32 -17.10 -2.82 -23.70
CA GLU A 32 -17.37 -2.35 -25.07
C GLU A 32 -16.86 -0.93 -25.22
N ALA A 33 -16.07 -0.67 -26.28
CA ALA A 33 -15.48 0.63 -26.59
C ALA A 33 -14.77 1.33 -25.40
N GLY A 34 -14.26 0.54 -24.45
CA GLY A 34 -13.34 0.95 -23.40
C GLY A 34 -11.95 0.36 -23.61
N ARG A 35 -10.95 0.89 -22.90
CA ARG A 35 -9.59 0.35 -22.87
C ARG A 35 -9.00 0.45 -21.46
N PHE A 36 -8.11 -0.47 -21.13
CA PHE A 36 -7.42 -0.44 -19.84
C PHE A 36 -6.18 0.46 -19.93
N VAL A 37 -6.05 1.40 -18.98
CA VAL A 37 -4.95 2.36 -18.88
C VAL A 37 -4.53 2.51 -17.43
N PRO A 38 -3.31 3.01 -17.13
CA PRO A 38 -2.90 3.28 -15.75
C PRO A 38 -3.93 4.12 -14.98
N GLY A 39 -4.39 3.56 -13.86
CA GLY A 39 -5.52 4.00 -13.06
C GLY A 39 -5.12 4.55 -11.69
N LYS A 40 -6.00 4.36 -10.71
CA LYS A 40 -5.78 4.79 -9.32
C LYS A 40 -4.98 3.75 -8.53
N PHE A 41 -5.25 2.46 -8.72
CA PHE A 41 -4.66 1.37 -7.93
C PHE A 41 -3.82 0.36 -8.74
N GLY A 42 -3.66 0.63 -10.03
CA GLY A 42 -3.06 -0.27 -11.01
C GLY A 42 -3.44 0.23 -12.40
N ASN A 43 -4.16 -0.59 -13.15
CA ASN A 43 -4.96 -0.15 -14.29
C ASN A 43 -6.36 0.32 -13.86
N CYS A 44 -7.05 0.97 -14.77
CA CYS A 44 -8.46 1.30 -14.70
C CYS A 44 -9.06 1.14 -16.10
N VAL A 45 -10.39 1.07 -16.19
CA VAL A 45 -11.05 1.14 -17.48
C VAL A 45 -11.32 2.60 -17.85
N TYR A 46 -10.89 3.00 -19.04
CA TYR A 46 -11.15 4.31 -19.61
C TYR A 46 -12.11 4.21 -20.80
N PHE A 47 -13.13 5.05 -20.79
CA PHE A 47 -14.14 5.14 -21.85
C PHE A 47 -13.98 6.45 -22.63
N PRO A 48 -13.39 6.41 -23.84
CA PRO A 48 -13.31 7.55 -24.72
C PRO A 48 -14.60 7.67 -25.54
N ALA A 49 -15.65 8.28 -24.98
CA ALA A 49 -16.99 8.41 -25.56
C ALA A 49 -17.96 7.24 -25.27
N GLU A 50 -18.58 6.66 -26.30
CA GLU A 50 -19.72 5.73 -26.21
C GLU A 50 -19.30 4.30 -25.84
N GLY A 51 -18.64 4.14 -24.68
CA GLY A 51 -18.25 2.84 -24.14
C GLY A 51 -19.02 2.45 -22.88
N LYS A 52 -18.98 1.16 -22.54
CA LYS A 52 -19.61 0.61 -21.34
C LYS A 52 -18.83 -0.58 -20.78
N ALA A 53 -18.93 -0.77 -19.47
CA ALA A 53 -18.71 -2.04 -18.80
C ALA A 53 -20.10 -2.59 -18.42
N GLU A 54 -20.46 -3.76 -18.93
CA GLU A 54 -21.78 -4.35 -18.72
C GLU A 54 -21.71 -5.68 -18.00
N ILE A 55 -22.51 -5.82 -16.94
CA ILE A 55 -22.70 -7.06 -16.19
C ILE A 55 -24.14 -7.51 -16.40
N ILE A 56 -24.33 -8.76 -16.82
CA ILE A 56 -25.65 -9.34 -17.06
C ILE A 56 -26.07 -10.15 -15.83
N GLY A 57 -27.03 -9.65 -15.06
CA GLY A 57 -27.63 -10.36 -13.93
C GLY A 57 -28.10 -9.42 -12.81
N PRO A 58 -28.87 -9.93 -11.83
CA PRO A 58 -29.20 -9.18 -10.63
C PRO A 58 -28.00 -9.12 -9.69
N ILE A 59 -27.28 -7.99 -9.70
CA ILE A 59 -26.12 -7.77 -8.81
C ILE A 59 -26.53 -7.15 -7.47
N ILE A 60 -27.63 -6.38 -7.47
CA ILE A 60 -28.12 -5.67 -6.29
C ILE A 60 -29.59 -6.05 -6.12
N ASP A 61 -29.92 -6.62 -4.96
CA ASP A 61 -31.30 -6.79 -4.53
C ASP A 61 -31.78 -5.54 -3.80
N PHE A 62 -32.59 -4.73 -4.49
CA PHE A 62 -33.14 -3.49 -3.95
C PHE A 62 -34.19 -3.68 -2.84
N SER A 63 -34.57 -4.93 -2.54
CA SER A 63 -35.44 -5.26 -1.40
C SER A 63 -34.68 -5.45 -0.09
N GLN A 64 -33.34 -5.53 -0.13
CA GLN A 64 -32.46 -5.71 1.03
C GLN A 64 -31.59 -4.47 1.26
N ASP A 65 -30.85 -4.48 2.36
CA ASP A 65 -29.79 -3.51 2.59
C ASP A 65 -28.65 -3.75 1.59
N PHE A 66 -28.10 -2.67 1.04
CA PHE A 66 -26.97 -2.78 0.12
C PHE A 66 -26.04 -1.58 0.21
N SER A 67 -24.83 -1.77 -0.29
CA SER A 67 -23.91 -0.67 -0.60
C SER A 67 -23.26 -0.87 -1.95
N PHE A 68 -23.03 0.22 -2.65
CA PHE A 68 -22.25 0.25 -3.89
C PHE A 68 -21.19 1.33 -3.78
N THR A 69 -19.96 1.02 -4.17
CA THR A 69 -18.86 1.99 -4.20
C THR A 69 -18.10 1.89 -5.51
N VAL A 70 -17.59 3.00 -6.01
CA VAL A 70 -16.75 3.03 -7.21
C VAL A 70 -15.82 4.25 -7.17
N TRP A 71 -14.61 4.11 -7.69
CA TRP A 71 -13.76 5.26 -7.98
C TRP A 71 -14.01 5.74 -9.38
N ALA A 72 -14.27 7.03 -9.52
CA ALA A 72 -14.55 7.65 -10.80
C ALA A 72 -13.71 8.91 -10.99
N LYS A 73 -13.32 9.14 -12.25
CA LYS A 73 -12.68 10.37 -12.71
C LYS A 73 -13.25 10.71 -14.08
N ALA A 74 -13.70 11.94 -14.27
CA ALA A 74 -14.08 12.48 -15.56
C ALA A 74 -12.96 13.37 -16.11
N GLU A 75 -12.71 13.29 -17.42
CA GLU A 75 -11.72 14.17 -18.05
C GLU A 75 -12.31 15.58 -18.25
N PRO A 76 -11.59 16.64 -17.83
CA PRO A 76 -12.02 18.00 -18.11
C PRO A 76 -12.06 18.25 -19.62
N GLN A 77 -13.23 18.59 -20.14
CA GLN A 77 -13.41 19.12 -21.49
C GLN A 77 -13.63 20.62 -21.42
N ALA A 78 -13.35 21.33 -22.51
CA ALA A 78 -13.47 22.80 -22.57
C ALA A 78 -14.88 23.34 -22.21
N LYS A 79 -15.90 22.48 -22.22
CA LYS A 79 -17.31 22.83 -21.97
C LYS A 79 -18.03 21.93 -20.97
N GLY A 80 -17.31 21.17 -20.14
CA GLY A 80 -17.91 20.28 -19.14
C GLY A 80 -16.99 19.11 -18.80
N PRO A 81 -17.37 18.22 -17.87
CA PRO A 81 -18.54 18.28 -16.99
C PRO A 81 -18.43 19.35 -15.88
N ASN A 82 -19.57 19.83 -15.39
CA ASN A 82 -19.70 20.84 -14.33
C ASN A 82 -20.32 20.32 -13.02
N ARG A 83 -21.12 19.23 -13.06
CA ARG A 83 -21.93 18.73 -11.94
C ARG A 83 -22.17 17.22 -12.05
N THR A 84 -22.44 16.60 -10.91
CA THR A 84 -22.73 15.17 -10.80
C THR A 84 -23.93 14.97 -9.88
N TRP A 85 -24.84 14.05 -10.23
CA TRP A 85 -26.00 13.67 -9.43
C TRP A 85 -26.09 12.17 -9.25
N ALA A 86 -26.67 11.75 -8.13
CA ALA A 86 -27.20 10.40 -7.97
C ALA A 86 -28.72 10.45 -8.17
N VAL A 87 -29.25 9.62 -9.07
CA VAL A 87 -30.66 9.55 -9.44
C VAL A 87 -31.20 8.18 -9.07
N PHE A 88 -32.25 8.15 -8.26
CA PHE A 88 -32.86 6.92 -7.72
C PHE A 88 -34.25 6.74 -8.31
N LYS A 89 -34.49 5.62 -8.99
CA LYS A 89 -35.74 5.34 -9.71
C LYS A 89 -36.67 4.44 -8.90
N PHE A 90 -37.95 4.80 -8.86
CA PHE A 90 -39.03 4.01 -8.23
C PHE A 90 -40.09 3.62 -9.26
N PRO A 91 -40.99 2.66 -8.98
CA PRO A 91 -42.06 2.29 -9.91
C PRO A 91 -42.88 3.51 -10.40
N GLY A 92 -43.21 3.54 -11.70
CA GLY A 92 -43.93 4.64 -12.37
C GLY A 92 -43.05 5.45 -13.34
N LYS A 93 -43.64 6.28 -14.22
CA LYS A 93 -42.92 6.91 -15.34
C LYS A 93 -41.94 8.02 -14.92
N THR A 94 -42.36 8.92 -14.03
CA THR A 94 -41.59 10.11 -13.61
C THR A 94 -41.36 10.09 -12.10
N ASN A 95 -41.12 8.90 -11.57
CA ASN A 95 -40.96 8.70 -10.14
C ASN A 95 -39.49 8.45 -9.80
N PHE A 96 -38.79 9.49 -9.37
CA PHE A 96 -37.38 9.44 -9.00
C PHE A 96 -37.03 10.48 -7.94
N VAL A 97 -35.89 10.28 -7.26
CA VAL A 97 -35.28 11.21 -6.30
C VAL A 97 -33.87 11.52 -6.80
N GLU A 98 -33.46 12.78 -6.76
CA GLU A 98 -32.13 13.23 -7.19
C GLU A 98 -31.36 13.83 -6.02
N ILE A 99 -30.08 13.53 -5.93
CA ILE A 99 -29.14 14.14 -4.98
C ILE A 99 -27.97 14.73 -5.77
N GLU A 100 -27.76 16.04 -5.68
CA GLU A 100 -26.57 16.69 -6.24
C GLU A 100 -25.34 16.38 -5.38
N LEU A 101 -24.26 15.96 -6.02
CA LEU A 101 -23.02 15.53 -5.36
C LEU A 101 -22.00 16.68 -5.20
N PHE A 102 -22.28 17.83 -5.81
CA PHE A 102 -21.42 19.02 -5.82
C PHE A 102 -19.98 18.72 -6.25
N THR A 103 -19.81 17.84 -7.24
CA THR A 103 -18.51 17.53 -7.82
C THR A 103 -18.56 17.40 -9.35
N ARG A 104 -17.40 17.63 -9.96
CA ARG A 104 -17.11 17.47 -11.39
C ARG A 104 -16.34 16.18 -11.71
N LEU A 105 -15.87 15.46 -10.69
CA LEU A 105 -14.99 14.28 -10.85
C LEU A 105 -13.67 14.59 -11.58
N GLN A 106 -13.12 15.81 -11.47
CA GLN A 106 -11.88 16.20 -12.17
C GLN A 106 -10.62 15.45 -11.72
N TYR A 107 -10.70 14.82 -10.54
CA TYR A 107 -9.71 13.93 -9.98
C TYR A 107 -10.42 12.66 -9.50
N TRP A 108 -9.64 11.63 -9.16
CA TRP A 108 -10.19 10.38 -8.64
C TRP A 108 -10.95 10.61 -7.33
N GLN A 109 -12.24 10.36 -7.37
CA GLN A 109 -13.12 10.47 -6.20
C GLN A 109 -13.86 9.17 -5.96
N ASN A 110 -14.06 8.82 -4.70
CA ASN A 110 -14.88 7.68 -4.33
C ASN A 110 -16.34 8.11 -4.27
N LEU A 111 -17.19 7.38 -4.96
CA LEU A 111 -18.63 7.56 -4.93
C LEU A 111 -19.23 6.35 -4.25
N ALA A 112 -20.06 6.57 -3.23
CA ALA A 112 -20.72 5.48 -2.52
C ALA A 112 -22.21 5.76 -2.29
N VAL A 113 -23.01 4.72 -2.44
CA VAL A 113 -24.45 4.70 -2.19
C VAL A 113 -24.72 3.59 -1.18
N THR A 114 -25.46 3.88 -0.11
CA THR A 114 -25.88 2.89 0.88
C THR A 114 -27.38 2.95 1.09
N GLN A 115 -28.01 1.78 1.23
CA GLN A 115 -29.42 1.62 1.58
C GLN A 115 -29.50 0.80 2.87
N ALA A 116 -30.12 1.38 3.91
CA ALA A 116 -30.47 0.72 5.17
C ALA A 116 -31.99 0.82 5.36
N GLY A 117 -32.70 -0.27 5.10
CA GLY A 117 -34.15 -0.29 4.94
C GLY A 117 -34.61 0.73 3.90
N ASP A 118 -35.58 1.56 4.28
CA ASP A 118 -36.13 2.62 3.41
C ASP A 118 -35.23 3.88 3.29
N LYS A 119 -34.07 3.90 3.96
CA LYS A 119 -33.17 5.07 3.99
C LYS A 119 -32.00 4.86 3.03
N VAL A 120 -31.86 5.80 2.09
CA VAL A 120 -30.73 5.84 1.16
C VAL A 120 -29.82 7.03 1.51
N THR A 121 -28.51 6.81 1.46
CA THR A 121 -27.50 7.83 1.73
C THR A 121 -26.42 7.79 0.65
N VAL A 122 -25.95 8.96 0.23
CA VAL A 122 -24.92 9.09 -0.81
C VAL A 122 -23.71 9.83 -0.26
N TYR A 123 -22.53 9.33 -0.57
CA TYR A 123 -21.25 9.84 -0.11
C TYR A 123 -20.33 10.14 -1.30
N VAL A 124 -19.49 11.17 -1.13
CA VAL A 124 -18.36 11.46 -2.01
C VAL A 124 -17.13 11.61 -1.13
N ASP A 125 -16.09 10.84 -1.42
CA ASP A 125 -14.86 10.77 -0.62
C ASP A 125 -15.15 10.58 0.87
N GLY A 126 -16.13 9.72 1.17
CA GLY A 126 -16.57 9.40 2.53
C GLY A 126 -17.38 10.50 3.24
N LEU A 127 -17.60 11.66 2.60
CA LEU A 127 -18.45 12.72 3.12
C LEU A 127 -19.90 12.55 2.61
N GLN A 128 -20.86 12.50 3.52
CA GLN A 128 -22.28 12.45 3.17
C GLN A 128 -22.70 13.70 2.39
N LYS A 129 -23.27 13.51 1.19
CA LYS A 129 -23.80 14.58 0.34
C LYS A 129 -25.31 14.74 0.46
N GLY A 130 -26.03 13.65 0.67
CA GLY A 130 -27.48 13.68 0.81
C GLY A 130 -28.05 12.36 1.32
N THR A 131 -29.28 12.43 1.81
CA THR A 131 -30.03 11.27 2.27
C THR A 131 -31.52 11.51 2.04
N PHE A 132 -32.27 10.45 1.81
CA PHE A 132 -33.72 10.48 1.84
C PHE A 132 -34.26 9.17 2.43
N THR A 133 -35.50 9.21 2.90
CA THR A 133 -36.23 8.01 3.35
C THR A 133 -37.51 7.89 2.55
N ARG A 134 -37.73 6.72 1.94
CA ARG A 134 -38.90 6.47 1.11
C ARG A 134 -39.28 4.99 1.13
N SER A 135 -40.56 4.72 1.35
CA SER A 135 -41.09 3.36 1.32
C SER A 135 -41.22 2.80 -0.09
N GLY A 136 -40.97 1.50 -0.20
CA GLY A 136 -41.06 0.72 -1.44
C GLY A 136 -39.73 0.62 -2.18
N ASN A 137 -39.52 -0.53 -2.82
CA ASN A 137 -38.24 -0.85 -3.43
C ASN A 137 -37.95 0.03 -4.65
N MET A 138 -36.71 0.50 -4.77
CA MET A 138 -36.24 1.13 -5.99
C MET A 138 -36.14 0.11 -7.13
N THR A 139 -36.26 0.58 -8.37
CA THR A 139 -36.04 -0.24 -9.57
C THR A 139 -34.62 -0.10 -10.11
N GLY A 140 -33.82 0.81 -9.55
CA GLY A 140 -32.45 1.10 -9.95
C GLY A 140 -32.01 2.49 -9.54
N PHE A 141 -30.70 2.75 -9.67
CA PHE A 141 -30.12 4.07 -9.52
C PHE A 141 -29.05 4.30 -10.59
N ALA A 142 -28.70 5.57 -10.81
CA ALA A 142 -27.63 5.97 -11.70
C ALA A 142 -26.84 7.12 -11.06
N ILE A 143 -25.53 7.14 -11.29
CA ILE A 143 -24.68 8.29 -11.02
C ILE A 143 -24.38 8.94 -12.37
N ILE A 144 -24.74 10.20 -12.51
CA ILE A 144 -24.72 10.93 -13.78
C ILE A 144 -23.84 12.16 -13.62
N ASN A 145 -22.87 12.30 -14.51
CA ASN A 145 -22.02 13.48 -14.64
C ASN A 145 -22.45 14.25 -15.90
N ASP A 146 -22.71 15.56 -15.79
CA ASP A 146 -23.34 16.31 -16.88
C ASP A 146 -22.47 16.43 -18.14
N ALA A 147 -23.14 16.36 -19.28
CA ALA A 147 -22.62 16.82 -20.56
C ALA A 147 -23.50 17.99 -21.06
N PRO A 148 -23.36 19.21 -20.51
CA PRO A 148 -24.30 20.31 -20.74
C PRO A 148 -24.42 20.74 -22.21
N HIS A 149 -23.49 20.33 -23.07
CA HIS A 149 -23.50 20.62 -24.51
C HIS A 149 -23.76 19.40 -25.40
N LYS A 150 -24.31 18.30 -24.85
CA LYS A 150 -24.51 17.02 -25.58
C LYS A 150 -23.25 16.51 -26.27
N THR A 151 -22.09 16.79 -25.67
CA THR A 151 -20.80 16.26 -26.10
C THR A 151 -20.61 14.87 -25.51
N VAL A 152 -19.81 14.04 -26.19
CA VAL A 152 -19.41 12.75 -25.64
C VAL A 152 -18.65 12.92 -24.33
N GLY A 153 -18.91 12.03 -23.37
CA GLY A 153 -18.25 12.01 -22.06
C GLY A 153 -16.97 11.19 -22.11
N TYR A 154 -16.02 11.54 -21.24
CA TYR A 154 -14.76 10.82 -21.09
C TYR A 154 -14.58 10.53 -19.61
N CYS A 155 -14.54 9.25 -19.24
CA CYS A 155 -14.40 8.86 -17.85
C CYS A 155 -13.50 7.64 -17.67
N SER A 156 -12.90 7.58 -16.49
CA SER A 156 -12.18 6.42 -15.97
C SER A 156 -12.92 5.90 -14.75
N LEU A 157 -13.08 4.57 -14.68
CA LEU A 157 -13.66 3.86 -13.54
C LEU A 157 -12.65 2.87 -12.98
N ASP A 158 -12.62 2.75 -11.67
CA ASP A 158 -11.67 1.90 -10.95
C ASP A 158 -12.34 1.36 -9.66
N GLY A 159 -11.98 0.14 -9.25
CA GLY A 159 -12.42 -0.48 -7.99
C GLY A 159 -13.91 -0.39 -7.68
N ALA A 160 -14.77 -0.92 -8.55
CA ALA A 160 -16.22 -0.98 -8.32
C ALA A 160 -16.58 -2.16 -7.42
N LYS A 161 -17.31 -1.89 -6.34
CA LYS A 161 -17.69 -2.90 -5.34
C LYS A 161 -19.16 -2.82 -4.96
N SER A 162 -19.79 -3.97 -4.74
CA SER A 162 -21.13 -4.07 -4.15
C SER A 162 -21.13 -4.95 -2.90
N TYR A 163 -22.03 -4.65 -1.96
CA TYR A 163 -22.19 -5.33 -0.69
C TYR A 163 -23.68 -5.57 -0.41
N GLU A 164 -24.01 -6.70 0.19
CA GLU A 164 -25.37 -7.05 0.66
C GLU A 164 -25.68 -6.50 2.07
N GLN A 165 -25.03 -5.38 2.43
CA GLN A 165 -25.27 -4.69 3.68
C GLN A 165 -25.05 -3.19 3.52
N ALA A 166 -25.69 -2.40 4.39
CA ALA A 166 -25.45 -0.97 4.49
C ALA A 166 -24.12 -0.70 5.20
N LEU A 167 -23.11 -0.23 4.47
CA LEU A 167 -21.84 0.22 5.03
C LEU A 167 -22.05 1.51 5.81
N THR A 168 -21.38 1.62 6.95
CA THR A 168 -21.34 2.88 7.69
C THR A 168 -20.39 3.87 7.03
N GLN A 169 -20.48 5.15 7.40
CA GLN A 169 -19.52 6.16 6.93
C GLN A 169 -18.08 5.82 7.36
N GLU A 170 -17.89 5.20 8.53
CA GLU A 170 -16.58 4.73 9.00
C GLU A 170 -16.06 3.62 8.10
N ASP A 171 -16.88 2.61 7.76
CA ASP A 171 -16.48 1.54 6.83
C ASP A 171 -16.08 2.08 5.46
N ILE A 172 -16.81 3.08 4.93
CA ILE A 172 -16.50 3.72 3.65
C ILE A 172 -15.16 4.47 3.75
N ASN A 173 -14.93 5.21 4.83
CA ASN A 173 -13.66 5.93 5.04
C ASN A 173 -12.48 4.96 5.17
N ASP A 174 -12.67 3.85 5.89
CA ASP A 174 -11.66 2.81 6.02
C ASP A 174 -11.37 2.19 4.64
N HIS A 175 -12.39 1.82 3.86
CA HIS A 175 -12.19 1.33 2.49
C HIS A 175 -11.42 2.33 1.62
N ILE A 176 -11.76 3.62 1.67
CA ILE A 176 -11.05 4.68 0.94
C ILE A 176 -9.57 4.73 1.33
N GLN A 177 -9.25 4.60 2.61
CA GLN A 177 -7.88 4.58 3.10
C GLN A 177 -7.14 3.28 2.74
N HIS A 178 -7.84 2.15 2.64
CA HIS A 178 -7.29 0.83 2.36
C HIS A 178 -7.13 0.48 0.86
N THR A 179 -7.63 1.31 -0.08
CA THR A 179 -7.59 0.94 -1.51
C THR A 179 -6.26 1.34 -2.21
N LEU A 180 -5.47 2.27 -1.67
CA LEU A 180 -4.03 2.30 -2.00
C LEU A 180 -3.46 1.01 -1.42
N GLU A 181 -2.68 0.17 -2.14
CA GLU A 181 -1.98 -0.93 -1.48
C GLU A 181 -1.26 -0.32 -0.27
N PRO A 182 -1.76 -0.58 0.96
CA PRO A 182 -1.31 0.21 2.08
C PRO A 182 0.12 -0.20 2.27
N VAL A 183 1.04 0.77 2.27
CA VAL A 183 2.45 0.48 2.57
C VAL A 183 2.47 -0.29 3.88
N GLN A 184 2.79 -1.59 3.81
CA GLN A 184 2.78 -2.44 5.00
C GLN A 184 4.16 -2.40 5.63
N PHE A 185 4.17 -2.18 6.94
CA PHE A 185 5.38 -2.16 7.72
C PHE A 185 5.42 -3.40 8.60
N HIS A 186 6.52 -4.12 8.55
CA HIS A 186 6.77 -5.26 9.40
C HIS A 186 8.10 -5.07 10.13
N ILE A 187 8.16 -5.47 11.41
CA ILE A 187 9.40 -5.64 12.15
C ILE A 187 9.54 -7.11 12.54
N ASN A 188 10.59 -7.79 12.10
CA ASN A 188 10.76 -9.23 12.28
C ASN A 188 9.52 -10.04 11.88
N ASN A 189 8.91 -9.72 10.73
CA ASN A 189 7.69 -10.34 10.24
C ASN A 189 6.41 -10.08 11.08
N ILE A 190 6.48 -9.22 12.11
CA ILE A 190 5.32 -8.75 12.87
C ILE A 190 4.79 -7.49 12.20
N ASN A 191 3.53 -7.52 11.77
CA ASN A 191 2.88 -6.38 11.13
C ASN A 191 2.65 -5.24 12.14
N PHE A 192 2.95 -4.01 11.75
CA PHE A 192 2.73 -2.83 12.59
C PHE A 192 1.25 -2.68 12.99
N GLN A 193 0.33 -3.03 12.09
CA GLN A 193 -1.10 -2.95 12.34
C GLN A 193 -1.54 -3.90 13.48
N SER A 194 -0.92 -5.08 13.63
CA SER A 194 -1.24 -5.98 14.76
C SER A 194 -0.81 -5.40 16.11
N LEU A 195 0.23 -4.55 16.10
CA LEU A 195 0.65 -3.78 17.27
C LEU A 195 -0.16 -2.47 17.43
N GLY A 196 -1.14 -2.21 16.56
CA GLY A 196 -1.91 -0.97 16.52
C GLY A 196 -1.10 0.25 16.08
N ILE A 197 0.06 0.04 15.44
CA ILE A 197 0.97 1.11 15.01
C ILE A 197 0.58 1.57 13.60
N ILE A 198 0.51 2.89 13.44
CA ILE A 198 0.30 3.57 12.17
C ILE A 198 1.46 4.55 11.97
N VAL A 199 2.06 4.52 10.77
CA VAL A 199 3.18 5.40 10.39
C VAL A 199 2.61 6.65 9.72
N GLU A 200 2.81 7.82 10.34
CA GLU A 200 2.38 9.13 9.81
C GLU A 200 3.41 9.72 8.85
N HIS A 201 4.69 9.46 9.10
CA HIS A 201 5.79 10.01 8.33
C HIS A 201 6.96 9.04 8.26
N LEU A 202 7.60 9.00 7.10
CA LEU A 202 8.72 8.13 6.76
C LEU A 202 9.82 8.98 6.15
N ASP A 203 11.02 8.93 6.73
CA ASP A 203 12.21 9.57 6.17
C ASP A 203 13.43 8.63 6.15
N GLY A 204 14.39 8.90 5.26
CA GLY A 204 15.67 8.15 5.19
C GLY A 204 15.66 6.86 4.36
N ILE A 205 14.55 6.51 3.70
CA ILE A 205 14.44 5.28 2.88
C ILE A 205 15.02 5.45 1.47
N LEU A 206 14.66 6.53 0.78
CA LEU A 206 15.12 6.77 -0.60
C LEU A 206 16.37 7.66 -0.65
N GLN A 207 16.76 8.20 0.50
CA GLN A 207 17.94 9.03 0.61
C GLN A 207 19.22 8.18 0.45
N MET A 208 20.22 8.78 -0.17
CA MET A 208 21.56 8.21 -0.23
C MET A 208 22.18 8.26 1.17
N PRO A 209 22.73 7.16 1.70
CA PRO A 209 23.44 7.22 2.98
C PRO A 209 24.63 8.18 2.89
N ASP A 210 24.97 8.81 4.02
CA ASP A 210 26.11 9.72 4.10
C ASP A 210 27.38 9.05 3.59
N ARG A 211 28.18 9.78 2.82
CA ARG A 211 29.48 9.30 2.37
C ARG A 211 30.48 9.41 3.51
N LYS A 212 31.32 8.38 3.71
CA LYS A 212 32.49 8.50 4.57
C LYS A 212 33.53 9.41 3.94
N ASP A 213 34.29 10.10 4.77
CA ASP A 213 35.38 10.95 4.31
C ASP A 213 36.36 10.12 3.46
N PRO A 214 36.58 10.50 2.19
CA PRO A 214 37.56 9.85 1.34
C PRO A 214 38.98 10.13 1.85
N LEU A 215 39.94 9.34 1.40
CA LEU A 215 41.34 9.67 1.63
C LEU A 215 41.67 10.95 0.87
N THR A 216 42.10 11.97 1.62
CA THR A 216 42.52 13.26 1.09
C THR A 216 43.98 13.49 1.41
N VAL A 217 44.75 13.94 0.43
CA VAL A 217 46.15 14.33 0.58
C VAL A 217 46.31 15.77 0.11
N ASP A 218 46.83 16.61 1.00
CA ASP A 218 47.13 18.02 0.76
C ASP A 218 48.65 18.21 0.80
N TRP A 219 49.24 18.67 -0.31
CA TRP A 219 50.68 18.82 -0.47
C TRP A 219 51.03 20.31 -0.53
N GLU A 220 52.03 20.75 0.23
CA GLU A 220 52.44 22.17 0.33
C GLU A 220 52.84 22.80 -1.02
N ASP A 221 53.35 21.98 -1.94
CA ASP A 221 53.82 22.40 -3.27
C ASP A 221 52.78 22.23 -4.39
N TYR A 222 51.53 21.88 -4.06
CA TYR A 222 50.42 21.76 -5.01
C TYR A 222 49.28 22.74 -4.72
N HIS A 223 48.54 23.10 -5.78
CA HIS A 223 47.30 23.85 -5.63
C HIS A 223 46.14 22.88 -5.36
N GLY A 224 45.50 23.03 -4.21
CA GLY A 224 44.34 22.23 -3.81
C GLY A 224 44.72 20.85 -3.28
N GLU A 225 43.72 19.98 -3.17
CA GLU A 225 43.85 18.66 -2.54
C GLU A 225 43.64 17.53 -3.58
N VAL A 226 44.26 16.37 -3.31
CA VAL A 226 44.03 15.13 -4.06
C VAL A 226 43.12 14.23 -3.23
N VAL A 227 41.95 13.92 -3.77
CA VAL A 227 40.92 13.10 -3.10
C VAL A 227 40.72 11.78 -3.82
N ASP A 228 40.76 10.65 -3.10
CA ASP A 228 40.41 9.34 -3.66
C ASP A 228 38.89 9.21 -3.84
N LEU A 229 38.46 9.29 -5.09
CA LEU A 229 37.07 9.15 -5.51
C LEU A 229 36.77 7.84 -6.24
N MET A 230 37.72 6.88 -6.30
CA MET A 230 37.55 5.65 -7.08
C MET A 230 36.40 4.78 -6.60
N LYS A 231 36.17 4.72 -5.29
CA LYS A 231 35.09 3.94 -4.68
C LYS A 231 34.39 4.72 -3.56
N PRO A 232 33.10 5.06 -3.69
CA PRO A 232 32.37 5.67 -2.60
C PRO A 232 32.14 4.64 -1.49
N VAL A 233 32.47 5.01 -0.25
CA VAL A 233 32.16 4.21 0.94
C VAL A 233 31.10 4.96 1.74
N PHE A 234 30.05 4.25 2.11
CA PHE A 234 28.91 4.83 2.81
C PHE A 234 28.99 4.60 4.32
N GLY A 235 28.43 5.54 5.07
CA GLY A 235 28.21 5.50 6.50
C GLY A 235 26.99 4.66 6.86
N VAL A 236 26.49 4.86 8.07
CA VAL A 236 25.25 4.24 8.56
C VAL A 236 24.06 4.93 7.90
N ARG A 237 23.02 4.18 7.52
CA ARG A 237 21.75 4.80 7.09
C ARG A 237 20.87 5.07 8.30
N GLU A 238 20.31 6.26 8.36
CA GLU A 238 19.37 6.68 9.40
C GLU A 238 17.96 6.73 8.80
N ILE A 239 16.99 6.17 9.51
CA ILE A 239 15.58 6.07 9.11
C ILE A 239 14.74 6.61 10.25
N GLU A 240 13.85 7.56 9.96
CA GLU A 240 12.93 8.13 10.95
C GLU A 240 11.48 7.73 10.60
N LEU A 241 10.80 7.06 11.52
CA LEU A 241 9.37 6.75 11.42
C LEU A 241 8.62 7.51 12.51
N ARG A 242 7.77 8.47 12.14
CA ARG A 242 6.84 9.08 13.10
C ARG A 242 5.58 8.25 13.14
N CYS A 243 5.26 7.75 14.32
CA CYS A 243 4.24 6.75 14.50
C CYS A 243 3.24 7.17 15.59
N TRP A 244 2.03 6.64 15.48
CA TRP A 244 1.10 6.57 16.59
C TRP A 244 0.58 5.16 16.78
N MET A 245 0.29 4.81 18.02
CA MET A 245 -0.26 3.51 18.42
C MET A 245 -1.68 3.71 18.95
N LYS A 246 -2.62 2.91 18.44
CA LYS A 246 -4.03 2.85 18.88
C LYS A 246 -4.28 1.59 19.70
N ALA A 247 -5.06 1.73 20.77
CA ALA A 247 -5.54 0.63 21.60
C ALA A 247 -6.99 0.86 22.04
N ALA A 248 -7.69 -0.23 22.39
CA ALA A 248 -9.06 -0.19 22.91
C ALA A 248 -9.10 0.09 24.43
N SER A 249 -8.02 -0.22 25.17
CA SER A 249 -7.90 0.07 26.60
C SER A 249 -6.49 0.59 26.98
N GLN A 250 -6.34 1.13 28.20
CA GLN A 250 -5.01 1.50 28.72
C GLN A 250 -4.09 0.29 28.87
N ASP A 251 -4.61 -0.84 29.36
CA ASP A 251 -3.82 -2.07 29.56
C ASP A 251 -3.32 -2.63 28.22
N GLU A 252 -4.14 -2.55 27.18
CA GLU A 252 -3.74 -2.97 25.83
C GLU A 252 -2.67 -2.03 25.26
N LEU A 253 -2.78 -0.72 25.49
CA LEU A 253 -1.76 0.25 25.07
C LEU A 253 -0.40 -0.04 25.73
N VAL A 254 -0.40 -0.31 27.05
CA VAL A 254 0.81 -0.68 27.79
C VAL A 254 1.37 -2.00 27.27
N SER A 255 0.52 -3.00 27.03
CA SER A 255 0.93 -4.31 26.55
C SER A 255 1.59 -4.22 25.16
N LYS A 256 0.96 -3.52 24.21
CA LYS A 256 1.51 -3.28 22.86
C LYS A 256 2.81 -2.47 22.91
N TRP A 257 2.89 -1.47 23.79
CA TRP A 257 4.12 -0.70 23.98
C TRP A 257 5.28 -1.57 24.49
N LEU A 258 5.03 -2.44 25.48
CA LEU A 258 6.04 -3.35 26.00
C LEU A 258 6.50 -4.37 24.95
N GLN A 259 5.61 -4.87 24.11
CA GLN A 259 5.96 -5.75 22.99
C GLN A 259 6.88 -5.03 21.99
N LEU A 260 6.53 -3.81 21.58
CA LEU A 260 7.39 -3.00 20.70
C LEU A 260 8.77 -2.76 21.32
N ARG A 261 8.81 -2.44 22.61
CA ARG A 261 10.07 -2.23 23.34
C ARG A 261 10.93 -3.50 23.35
N GLN A 262 10.34 -4.66 23.63
CA GLN A 262 11.05 -5.94 23.69
C GLN A 262 11.69 -6.32 22.34
N ILE A 263 11.05 -5.96 21.22
CA ILE A 263 11.61 -6.19 19.88
C ILE A 263 12.93 -5.43 19.71
N PHE A 264 12.98 -4.16 20.11
CA PHE A 264 14.20 -3.36 19.98
C PHE A 264 15.23 -3.56 21.11
N GLU A 265 14.81 -4.12 22.25
CA GLU A 265 15.71 -4.60 23.32
C GLU A 265 16.38 -5.94 22.98
N SER A 266 15.89 -6.65 21.96
CA SER A 266 16.44 -7.93 21.55
C SER A 266 17.85 -7.79 20.95
N PRO A 267 18.76 -8.76 21.17
CA PRO A 267 20.11 -8.71 20.63
C PRO A 267 20.17 -8.61 19.10
N GLY A 268 21.17 -7.90 18.58
CA GLY A 268 21.39 -7.75 17.14
C GLY A 268 20.51 -6.67 16.50
N THR A 269 20.46 -6.66 15.17
CA THR A 269 19.55 -5.77 14.44
C THR A 269 18.25 -6.49 14.12
N GLN A 270 17.16 -5.73 14.09
CA GLN A 270 15.80 -6.17 13.81
C GLN A 270 15.46 -5.84 12.36
N ARG A 271 14.71 -6.71 11.68
CA ARG A 271 14.41 -6.53 10.26
C ARG A 271 13.16 -5.68 10.06
N LEU A 272 13.34 -4.45 9.59
CA LEU A 272 12.26 -3.63 9.06
C LEU A 272 12.01 -4.03 7.61
N GLN A 273 10.78 -4.45 7.30
CA GLN A 273 10.31 -4.70 5.95
C GLN A 273 9.22 -3.68 5.61
N ILE A 274 9.32 -3.11 4.42
CA ILE A 274 8.36 -2.16 3.86
C ILE A 274 7.85 -2.73 2.53
N ASP A 275 6.57 -3.09 2.51
CA ASP A 275 5.90 -3.60 1.33
C ASP A 275 5.15 -2.43 0.66
N ALA A 276 5.81 -1.79 -0.31
CA ALA A 276 5.32 -0.59 -1.01
C ALA A 276 5.15 -0.82 -2.52
N GLY A 277 4.87 -2.07 -2.93
CA GLY A 277 4.72 -2.49 -4.32
C GLY A 277 5.19 -3.94 -4.54
N THR A 278 5.62 -4.25 -5.77
CA THR A 278 5.93 -5.64 -6.19
C THR A 278 7.19 -6.25 -5.55
N LYS A 279 8.10 -5.42 -5.03
CA LYS A 279 9.33 -5.85 -4.36
C LYS A 279 9.45 -5.18 -2.99
N PRO A 280 9.68 -5.94 -1.91
CA PRO A 280 9.82 -5.36 -0.58
C PRO A 280 11.15 -4.62 -0.44
N LEU A 281 11.14 -3.59 0.40
CA LEU A 281 12.36 -2.97 0.91
C LEU A 281 12.66 -3.56 2.28
N LEU A 282 13.91 -3.96 2.52
CA LEU A 282 14.32 -4.64 3.75
C LEU A 282 15.48 -3.88 4.35
N PHE A 283 15.46 -3.64 5.66
CA PHE A 283 16.49 -2.92 6.38
C PHE A 283 16.76 -3.64 7.71
N ASP A 284 18.02 -4.03 7.94
CA ASP A 284 18.42 -4.69 9.18
C ASP A 284 18.89 -3.63 10.20
N VAL A 285 17.95 -3.11 11.00
CA VAL A 285 18.06 -1.88 11.80
C VAL A 285 18.13 -2.10 13.30
N TYR A 286 18.68 -1.14 14.05
CA TYR A 286 18.51 -1.07 15.50
C TYR A 286 18.03 0.32 15.92
N HIS A 287 17.38 0.40 17.07
CA HIS A 287 16.94 1.67 17.64
C HIS A 287 18.04 2.23 18.56
N LYS A 288 18.65 3.36 18.18
CA LYS A 288 19.80 3.91 18.93
C LYS A 288 19.40 4.64 20.20
N GLU A 289 18.29 5.36 20.15
CA GLU A 289 17.85 6.24 21.24
C GLU A 289 16.88 5.53 22.19
N ARG A 290 16.54 6.19 23.30
CA ARG A 290 15.46 5.72 24.16
C ARG A 290 14.14 5.80 23.39
N LEU A 291 13.36 4.73 23.46
CA LEU A 291 11.99 4.73 22.95
C LEU A 291 11.11 5.53 23.91
N GLU A 292 10.61 6.69 23.49
CA GLU A 292 9.82 7.59 24.34
C GLU A 292 8.40 7.77 23.78
N PRO A 293 7.37 7.33 24.52
CA PRO A 293 5.99 7.59 24.14
C PRO A 293 5.55 8.96 24.66
N SER A 294 4.86 9.72 23.81
CA SER A 294 4.04 10.85 24.21
C SER A 294 2.59 10.38 24.30
N ASN A 295 2.08 10.23 25.52
CA ASN A 295 0.68 9.87 25.77
C ASN A 295 0.02 10.86 26.74
N LYS A 296 -1.31 10.99 26.61
CA LYS A 296 -2.14 11.69 27.61
C LYS A 296 -2.93 10.64 28.38
N TRP A 297 -2.65 10.48 29.67
CA TRP A 297 -3.41 9.58 30.53
C TRP A 297 -4.84 10.11 30.71
N ARG A 298 -5.84 9.30 30.34
CA ARG A 298 -7.26 9.64 30.44
C ARG A 298 -8.07 8.42 30.88
N ASN A 299 -9.05 8.62 31.76
CA ASN A 299 -9.92 7.55 32.23
C ASN A 299 -10.93 7.07 31.17
N VAL A 300 -11.13 7.85 30.12
CA VAL A 300 -12.06 7.57 29.01
C VAL A 300 -11.32 7.75 27.69
N GLY A 301 -11.54 6.83 26.74
CA GLY A 301 -10.87 6.79 25.44
C GLY A 301 -11.14 8.02 24.55
N PRO A 302 -10.44 8.13 23.41
CA PRO A 302 -9.56 7.11 22.78
C PRO A 302 -8.14 7.03 23.40
N TYR A 303 -7.56 5.82 23.42
CA TYR A 303 -6.22 5.55 23.94
C TYR A 303 -5.19 5.52 22.81
N PHE A 304 -4.28 6.49 22.81
CA PHE A 304 -3.23 6.61 21.81
C PHE A 304 -1.90 7.06 22.42
N ALA A 305 -0.80 6.61 21.81
CA ALA A 305 0.55 7.07 22.11
C ALA A 305 1.26 7.46 20.80
N ARG A 306 1.90 8.63 20.79
CA ARG A 306 2.78 9.06 19.68
C ARG A 306 4.23 8.77 20.03
N PHE A 307 5.02 8.35 19.06
CA PHE A 307 6.44 8.09 19.25
C PHE A 307 7.18 8.17 17.91
N THR A 308 8.49 8.31 17.99
CA THR A 308 9.35 8.32 16.81
C THR A 308 10.32 7.15 16.90
N LEU A 309 10.39 6.33 15.85
CA LEU A 309 11.42 5.33 15.70
C LEU A 309 12.60 5.94 14.96
N LYS A 310 13.73 6.08 15.65
CA LYS A 310 15.01 6.50 15.06
C LYS A 310 15.88 5.28 14.85
N LEU A 311 15.79 4.74 13.65
CA LEU A 311 16.37 3.47 13.27
C LEU A 311 17.70 3.70 12.53
N ARG A 312 18.67 2.83 12.80
CA ARG A 312 19.99 2.88 12.17
C ARG A 312 20.31 1.54 11.53
N GLU A 313 20.65 1.56 10.26
CA GLU A 313 21.13 0.40 9.51
C GLU A 313 22.65 0.47 9.38
N PRO A 314 23.41 -0.40 10.08
CA PRO A 314 24.87 -0.33 10.10
C PRO A 314 25.53 -0.57 8.74
N GLU A 315 24.96 -1.47 7.93
CA GLU A 315 25.49 -1.91 6.64
C GLU A 315 24.44 -1.63 5.54
N PRO A 316 24.33 -0.39 5.04
CA PRO A 316 23.17 0.00 4.23
C PRO A 316 23.19 -0.51 2.81
N VAL A 317 24.37 -0.87 2.28
CA VAL A 317 24.52 -1.42 0.93
C VAL A 317 24.36 -2.92 1.01
N LYS A 318 23.37 -3.44 0.27
CA LYS A 318 22.97 -4.84 0.40
C LYS A 318 22.33 -5.43 -0.85
N ARG A 319 22.36 -6.76 -0.92
CA ARG A 319 21.70 -7.59 -1.93
C ARG A 319 20.61 -8.42 -1.25
N VAL A 320 19.45 -8.51 -1.90
CA VAL A 320 18.27 -9.21 -1.37
C VAL A 320 17.91 -10.37 -2.27
N LEU A 321 17.74 -11.54 -1.66
CA LEU A 321 17.29 -12.77 -2.30
C LEU A 321 15.94 -13.19 -1.70
N LYS A 322 15.07 -13.78 -2.52
CA LYS A 322 13.83 -14.44 -2.11
C LYS A 322 14.00 -15.95 -2.18
N VAL A 323 13.67 -16.62 -1.09
CA VAL A 323 13.71 -18.08 -0.96
C VAL A 323 12.29 -18.59 -0.71
N SER A 324 11.82 -19.49 -1.56
CA SER A 324 10.51 -20.16 -1.43
C SER A 324 10.63 -21.64 -1.03
N GLY A 325 11.87 -22.16 -0.96
CA GLY A 325 12.17 -23.54 -0.58
C GLY A 325 12.53 -23.72 0.89
N SER A 326 12.85 -24.96 1.27
CA SER A 326 13.31 -25.32 2.63
C SER A 326 14.81 -25.09 2.85
N SER A 327 15.54 -24.64 1.84
CA SER A 327 16.97 -24.33 1.95
C SER A 327 17.38 -23.32 0.89
N VAL A 328 18.53 -22.71 1.09
CA VAL A 328 19.18 -21.81 0.14
C VAL A 328 20.68 -22.07 0.14
N SER A 329 21.31 -21.96 -1.02
CA SER A 329 22.76 -22.00 -1.19
C SER A 329 23.25 -20.75 -1.91
N ILE A 330 24.32 -20.17 -1.38
CA ILE A 330 24.96 -18.96 -1.91
C ILE A 330 26.45 -19.24 -2.05
N THR A 331 26.97 -19.10 -3.26
CA THR A 331 28.41 -19.13 -3.52
C THR A 331 28.88 -17.73 -3.87
N LEU A 332 29.93 -17.24 -3.21
CA LEU A 332 30.47 -15.92 -3.45
C LEU A 332 32.01 -15.87 -3.42
N THR A 333 32.56 -14.89 -4.15
CA THR A 333 33.97 -14.51 -4.10
C THR A 333 34.07 -13.04 -3.73
N SER A 334 34.73 -12.74 -2.60
CA SER A 334 34.93 -11.38 -2.10
C SER A 334 36.22 -11.28 -1.29
N ARG A 335 36.94 -10.17 -1.42
CA ARG A 335 38.09 -9.83 -0.56
C ARG A 335 37.70 -9.08 0.71
N LYS A 336 36.43 -8.65 0.81
CA LYS A 336 35.87 -7.93 1.97
C LYS A 336 34.89 -8.81 2.70
N LEU A 337 34.79 -8.58 4.01
CA LEU A 337 33.84 -9.27 4.88
C LEU A 337 32.41 -8.89 4.51
N LEU A 338 31.56 -9.89 4.41
CA LEU A 338 30.12 -9.75 4.21
C LEU A 338 29.37 -10.43 5.36
N SER A 339 28.18 -9.92 5.62
CA SER A 339 27.23 -10.47 6.58
C SER A 339 26.03 -11.03 5.83
N ILE A 340 25.57 -12.22 6.19
CA ILE A 340 24.37 -12.84 5.62
C ILE A 340 23.33 -12.97 6.73
N SER A 341 22.16 -12.40 6.49
CA SER A 341 21.01 -12.44 7.40
C SER A 341 19.89 -13.24 6.75
N TRP A 342 19.60 -14.42 7.30
CA TRP A 342 18.82 -15.48 6.63
C TRP A 342 17.31 -15.28 6.63
N GLY A 343 16.82 -14.27 7.35
CA GLY A 343 15.39 -13.93 7.43
C GLY A 343 14.60 -14.69 8.49
N ASP A 344 15.24 -15.54 9.28
CA ASP A 344 14.66 -16.27 10.41
C ASP A 344 15.30 -15.91 11.77
N GLY A 345 16.00 -14.77 11.80
CA GLY A 345 16.75 -14.30 12.97
C GLY A 345 18.19 -14.83 13.06
N GLN A 346 18.55 -15.86 12.28
CA GLN A 346 19.93 -16.33 12.21
C GLN A 346 20.78 -15.49 11.26
N ARG A 347 22.09 -15.44 11.54
CA ARG A 347 23.07 -14.72 10.73
C ARG A 347 24.37 -15.48 10.62
N THR A 348 25.03 -15.30 9.49
CA THR A 348 26.40 -15.73 9.26
C THR A 348 27.26 -14.51 9.01
N MET A 349 28.23 -14.29 9.89
CA MET A 349 29.17 -13.17 9.81
C MET A 349 30.48 -13.60 9.19
N ASN A 350 31.28 -12.62 8.75
CA ASN A 350 32.64 -12.83 8.25
C ASN A 350 32.71 -13.75 7.02
N VAL A 351 31.79 -13.60 6.07
CA VAL A 351 31.82 -14.35 4.80
C VAL A 351 32.71 -13.63 3.80
N TYR A 352 33.84 -14.24 3.43
CA TYR A 352 34.80 -13.74 2.45
C TYR A 352 35.68 -14.89 1.93
N GLY A 353 36.35 -14.71 0.79
CA GLY A 353 37.23 -15.71 0.20
C GLY A 353 36.98 -15.92 -1.30
N ASN A 354 37.48 -17.03 -1.84
CA ASN A 354 37.34 -17.41 -3.26
C ASN A 354 36.40 -18.60 -3.40
N GLY A 355 35.26 -18.41 -4.09
CA GLY A 355 34.27 -19.47 -4.33
C GLY A 355 33.66 -20.07 -3.06
N VAL A 356 33.52 -19.29 -2.00
CA VAL A 356 33.00 -19.77 -0.72
C VAL A 356 31.50 -20.03 -0.85
N THR A 357 31.08 -21.25 -0.51
CA THR A 357 29.67 -21.65 -0.51
C THR A 357 29.15 -21.70 0.92
N VAL A 358 28.04 -21.02 1.16
CA VAL A 358 27.32 -21.00 2.42
C VAL A 358 25.88 -21.42 2.14
N SER A 359 25.37 -22.35 2.93
CA SER A 359 24.00 -22.84 2.81
C SER A 359 23.27 -22.73 4.13
N HIS A 360 21.96 -22.53 4.06
CA HIS A 360 21.09 -22.47 5.23
C HIS A 360 19.82 -23.28 4.98
N SER A 361 19.32 -23.93 6.03
CA SER A 361 18.12 -24.77 5.99
C SER A 361 17.04 -24.20 6.89
N TYR A 362 15.80 -24.20 6.40
CA TYR A 362 14.64 -23.64 7.06
C TYR A 362 13.68 -24.75 7.50
N GLY A 363 13.01 -24.54 8.64
CA GLY A 363 11.95 -25.41 9.14
C GLY A 363 10.59 -25.24 8.43
N GLY A 364 10.56 -25.23 7.09
CA GLY A 364 9.33 -25.18 6.29
C GLY A 364 9.40 -24.25 5.06
N SER A 365 8.40 -24.36 4.17
CA SER A 365 8.34 -23.73 2.84
C SER A 365 7.68 -22.35 2.82
N VAL A 366 7.99 -21.50 3.80
CA VAL A 366 7.51 -20.11 3.84
C VAL A 366 8.47 -19.21 3.08
N ASP A 367 7.93 -18.27 2.30
CA ASP A 367 8.72 -17.24 1.62
C ASP A 367 9.54 -16.44 2.64
N ARG A 368 10.85 -16.34 2.38
CA ARG A 368 11.79 -15.58 3.23
C ARG A 368 12.71 -14.75 2.37
N TYR A 369 13.22 -13.68 2.97
CA TYR A 369 14.22 -12.84 2.35
C TYR A 369 15.58 -13.04 3.00
N VAL A 370 16.60 -13.31 2.19
CA VAL A 370 18.00 -13.33 2.63
C VAL A 370 18.62 -12.00 2.25
N VAL A 371 19.31 -11.37 3.19
CA VAL A 371 20.00 -10.10 2.98
C VAL A 371 21.49 -10.32 3.14
N ILE A 372 22.25 -9.98 2.09
CA ILE A 372 23.70 -9.99 2.08
C ILE A 372 24.14 -8.52 2.17
N SER A 373 24.81 -8.16 3.26
CA SER A 373 25.18 -6.79 3.59
C SER A 373 26.71 -6.61 3.67
N GLY A 374 27.15 -5.37 3.48
CA GLY A 374 28.56 -4.98 3.54
C GLY A 374 29.07 -4.49 2.18
N ASN A 375 30.33 -4.78 1.87
CA ASN A 375 30.96 -4.39 0.60
C ASN A 375 30.52 -5.29 -0.58
N ILE A 376 29.22 -5.40 -0.83
CA ILE A 376 28.66 -6.28 -1.89
C ILE A 376 29.15 -5.94 -3.30
N GLU A 377 29.65 -4.72 -3.50
CA GLU A 377 30.26 -4.27 -4.76
C GLU A 377 31.62 -4.92 -5.02
N ASP A 378 32.29 -5.44 -4.00
CA ASP A 378 33.56 -6.17 -4.13
C ASP A 378 33.35 -7.66 -4.41
N ILE A 379 32.10 -8.11 -4.59
CA ILE A 379 31.80 -9.48 -4.99
C ILE A 379 32.12 -9.64 -6.48
N THR A 380 33.16 -10.41 -6.79
CA THR A 380 33.60 -10.67 -8.18
C THR A 380 33.04 -11.96 -8.78
N GLY A 381 32.47 -12.83 -7.94
CA GLY A 381 31.78 -14.05 -8.36
C GLY A 381 30.60 -14.32 -7.45
N PHE A 382 29.43 -14.60 -8.02
CA PHE A 382 28.20 -14.82 -7.26
C PHE A 382 27.29 -15.82 -7.99
N SER A 383 26.80 -16.83 -7.27
CA SER A 383 25.74 -17.73 -7.73
C SER A 383 24.86 -18.16 -6.57
N THR A 384 23.58 -18.38 -6.83
CA THR A 384 22.61 -18.85 -5.83
C THR A 384 21.47 -19.58 -6.52
N ASP A 385 20.82 -20.47 -5.78
CA ASP A 385 19.56 -21.14 -6.16
C ASP A 385 18.31 -20.31 -5.82
N ALA A 386 18.47 -19.15 -5.18
CA ALA A 386 17.39 -18.23 -4.82
C ALA A 386 17.12 -17.18 -5.92
N VAL A 387 15.94 -16.54 -5.84
CA VAL A 387 15.56 -15.45 -6.75
C VAL A 387 16.19 -14.15 -6.27
N ILE A 388 16.95 -13.46 -7.13
CA ILE A 388 17.50 -12.14 -6.81
C ILE A 388 16.38 -11.10 -6.92
N VAL A 389 15.98 -10.51 -5.79
CA VAL A 389 14.96 -9.45 -5.74
C VAL A 389 15.61 -8.09 -6.02
N TRP A 390 16.69 -7.81 -5.29
CA TRP A 390 17.49 -6.61 -5.42
C TRP A 390 18.95 -6.98 -5.54
N ASN A 391 19.58 -6.58 -6.65
CA ASN A 391 21.00 -6.83 -6.84
C ASN A 391 21.87 -5.89 -5.98
N LYS A 392 21.38 -4.67 -5.72
CA LYS A 392 21.96 -3.62 -4.87
C LYS A 392 20.85 -2.62 -4.48
N ILE A 393 20.72 -2.31 -3.19
CA ILE A 393 19.90 -1.21 -2.62
C ILE A 393 20.61 -0.53 -1.46
#